data_AF-A0A091J4R0-F1
#
_entry.id   AF-A0A091J4R0-F1
#
_cell.length_a   1.000
_cell.length_b   1.000
_cell.length_c   1.000
_cell.angle_alpha   90.00
_cell.angle_beta   90.00
_cell.angle_gamma   90.00
#
_symmetry.space_group_name_H-M   'P 1'
#
loop_
_entity.id
_entity.type
_entity.pdbx_description
1 polymer ?
#
loop_
_entity_poly.entity_id
_entity_poly.type
_entity_poly.pdbx_seq_one_letter_code
_entity_poly.pdbx_strand_id
1 'polypeptide(L)'
;GAEVLFSVDCTKMKDYFLPEKRGFDCIYFNFPHCGRKAGVVKNRELLARFFHSSAEVLTEEGEVNVALCNGQGGTPADQPRREWHNSWQIVAVAAGAGFILSNVHPFKAETIHGYKCTGYRSQDKSFCVDGALNHIFTRSMPLSCFKPMICEIELESRKVSFQVPEVLVDKINRGFLEPKSNHPVRTIKEKFTADLSQAFPLQNIDYCLSLLHQSHLNEVCHSNIFWIILSPEETPSTEEMSNGMANAVLFSHVDFCRDTDKNGWVKAQEGCHISKQYCLRPSLLPFAQAIIKRGAFLPGTLHVLSGPVFRKCLITPYSMPVFHEMVFVCAVNRGTENSCIQMLVNNIKTSIHALHQTVSSFKLNIDLQEATSFKTTELNHFAAFESQLSKIQYFICMEIDTSGSCEKGSCVGIIRTARYELVSSELVVVFASLNLDLLAMLICGISDWRMLWTSDTRFLCQFPRGELRLFKSFSLYPPSYVHDVSFWVPDGEQLDEVAFHTIARQVSGEMVVSIELIDSFQQSETGRKSLCYRLTFQSCDKALSRQEVAGMQLLFRKEINRRLRVTLR
;
A
#
# COMPACT_ATOMS: atom_id res chain seq x y z
N GLY A 1 34.39 -18.56 -26.07
CA GLY A 1 35.58 -17.67 -26.04
C GLY A 1 35.20 -16.32 -25.48
N ALA A 2 36.16 -15.42 -25.24
CA ALA A 2 35.89 -14.05 -24.81
C ALA A 2 36.21 -13.05 -25.94
N GLU A 3 35.38 -12.04 -26.14
CA GLU A 3 35.63 -10.91 -27.05
C GLU A 3 36.18 -9.75 -26.22
N VAL A 4 37.34 -9.20 -26.62
CA VAL A 4 37.97 -8.06 -25.93
C VAL A 4 37.91 -6.86 -26.85
N LEU A 5 37.28 -5.79 -26.38
CA LEU A 5 37.10 -4.54 -27.11
C LEU A 5 37.87 -3.41 -26.40
N PHE A 6 38.56 -2.58 -27.17
CA PHE A 6 39.28 -1.41 -26.68
C PHE A 6 38.56 -0.12 -27.07
N SER A 7 38.81 0.96 -26.33
CA SER A 7 38.23 2.29 -26.59
C SER A 7 36.69 2.32 -26.60
N VAL A 8 36.05 1.45 -25.80
CA VAL A 8 34.62 1.47 -25.57
C VAL A 8 34.30 2.45 -24.44
N ASP A 9 33.46 3.45 -24.72
CA ASP A 9 32.96 4.37 -23.71
C ASP A 9 31.76 3.73 -22.99
N CYS A 10 31.92 3.35 -21.72
CA CYS A 10 30.87 2.73 -20.92
C CYS A 10 29.69 3.68 -20.62
N THR A 11 29.84 4.98 -20.92
CA THR A 11 28.75 5.96 -20.81
C THR A 11 27.91 6.08 -22.09
N LYS A 12 28.28 5.36 -23.15
CA LYS A 12 27.64 5.38 -24.47
C LYS A 12 27.62 4.01 -25.15
N MET A 13 27.45 2.93 -24.38
CA MET A 13 27.54 1.54 -24.86
C MET A 13 26.67 1.26 -26.09
N LYS A 14 25.50 1.89 -26.20
CA LYS A 14 24.60 1.79 -27.36
C LYS A 14 25.28 2.15 -28.70
N ASP A 15 26.24 3.06 -28.70
CA ASP A 15 26.97 3.51 -29.89
C ASP A 15 28.03 2.48 -30.33
N TYR A 16 28.46 1.60 -29.42
CA TYR A 16 29.51 0.61 -29.65
C TYR A 16 28.97 -0.80 -29.89
N PHE A 17 27.78 -1.12 -29.39
CA PHE A 17 27.13 -2.42 -29.57
C PHE A 17 25.94 -2.31 -30.54
N LEU A 18 26.02 -3.08 -31.63
CA LEU A 18 24.92 -3.24 -32.59
C LEU A 18 23.66 -3.76 -31.89
N PRO A 19 22.45 -3.39 -32.34
CA PRO A 19 21.19 -3.81 -31.70
C PRO A 19 21.08 -5.31 -31.41
N GLU A 20 21.55 -6.16 -32.33
CA GLU A 20 21.54 -7.64 -32.20
C GLU A 20 22.48 -8.17 -31.11
N LYS A 21 23.51 -7.40 -30.73
CA LYS A 21 24.45 -7.71 -29.65
C LYS A 21 24.06 -7.02 -28.33
N ARG A 22 22.98 -6.23 -28.30
CA ARG A 22 22.39 -5.70 -27.07
C ARG A 22 21.57 -6.80 -26.39
N GLY A 23 21.30 -6.64 -25.11
CA GLY A 23 20.68 -7.67 -24.29
C GLY A 23 21.71 -8.39 -23.43
N PHE A 24 22.54 -7.62 -22.72
CA PHE A 24 23.42 -8.18 -21.71
C PHE A 24 22.59 -8.65 -20.51
N ASP A 25 22.78 -9.89 -20.08
CA ASP A 25 22.20 -10.40 -18.84
C ASP A 25 22.91 -9.83 -17.61
N CYS A 26 24.20 -9.51 -17.74
CA CYS A 26 24.97 -8.94 -16.65
C CYS A 26 26.04 -7.95 -17.15
N ILE A 27 26.16 -6.81 -16.48
CA ILE A 27 27.17 -5.79 -16.74
C ILE A 27 27.97 -5.55 -15.45
N TYR A 28 29.28 -5.76 -15.49
CA TYR A 28 30.18 -5.52 -14.35
C TYR A 28 30.98 -4.23 -14.53
N PHE A 29 30.98 -3.36 -13.53
CA PHE A 29 31.85 -2.18 -13.47
C PHE A 29 32.61 -2.12 -12.14
N ASN A 30 33.82 -2.67 -12.13
CA ASN A 30 34.63 -2.79 -10.93
C ASN A 30 35.52 -1.55 -10.72
N PHE A 31 35.42 -0.94 -9.53
CA PHE A 31 36.21 0.22 -9.10
C PHE A 31 36.21 1.39 -10.12
N PRO A 32 35.01 1.85 -10.56
CA PRO A 32 34.88 2.91 -11.56
C PRO A 32 35.50 4.21 -11.07
N HIS A 33 36.23 4.93 -11.92
CA HIS A 33 36.84 6.21 -11.55
C HIS A 33 37.16 7.08 -12.78
N CYS A 34 37.09 8.41 -12.64
CA CYS A 34 37.36 9.35 -13.73
C CYS A 34 38.86 9.63 -14.00
N GLY A 35 39.77 8.80 -13.46
CA GLY A 35 41.21 9.05 -13.46
C GLY A 35 41.66 10.19 -12.52
N ARG A 36 42.94 10.13 -12.08
CA ARG A 36 43.57 11.11 -11.15
C ARG A 36 42.76 11.34 -9.85
N LYS A 37 43.01 12.46 -9.14
CA LYS A 37 42.22 12.89 -7.96
C LYS A 37 40.91 13.55 -8.44
N ALA A 38 39.96 12.75 -8.90
CA ALA A 38 38.63 13.22 -9.25
C ALA A 38 37.76 13.42 -7.99
N GLY A 39 37.02 14.52 -7.95
CA GLY A 39 36.08 14.81 -6.87
C GLY A 39 34.86 13.89 -6.91
N VAL A 40 34.18 13.74 -5.77
CA VAL A 40 32.97 12.90 -5.61
C VAL A 40 31.90 13.23 -6.67
N VAL A 41 31.74 14.51 -7.02
CA VAL A 41 30.78 14.97 -8.05
C VAL A 41 31.04 14.30 -9.41
N LYS A 42 32.29 14.24 -9.86
CA LYS A 42 32.64 13.63 -11.16
C LYS A 42 32.39 12.12 -11.16
N ASN A 43 32.67 11.44 -10.05
CA ASN A 43 32.42 10.01 -9.95
C ASN A 43 30.92 9.70 -9.92
N ARG A 44 30.10 10.54 -9.28
CA ARG A 44 28.63 10.45 -9.36
C ARG A 44 28.14 10.66 -10.79
N GLU A 45 28.69 11.61 -11.52
CA GLU A 45 28.34 11.88 -12.92
C GLU A 45 28.73 10.71 -13.85
N LEU A 46 29.92 10.11 -13.64
CA LEU A 46 30.34 8.90 -14.35
C LEU A 46 29.35 7.75 -14.11
N LEU A 47 29.01 7.49 -12.84
CA LEU A 47 28.04 6.45 -12.49
C LEU A 47 26.67 6.74 -13.09
N ALA A 48 26.20 7.98 -13.02
CA ALA A 48 24.90 8.38 -13.57
C ALA A 48 24.82 8.07 -15.06
N ARG A 49 25.83 8.50 -15.84
CA ARG A 49 25.87 8.21 -17.28
C ARG A 49 26.04 6.73 -17.59
N PHE A 50 26.85 6.02 -16.80
CA PHE A 50 27.00 4.57 -16.92
C PHE A 50 25.67 3.84 -16.71
N PHE A 51 24.93 4.13 -15.64
CA PHE A 51 23.64 3.47 -15.40
C PHE A 51 22.62 3.77 -16.52
N HIS A 52 22.55 5.01 -17.01
CA HIS A 52 21.72 5.34 -18.17
C HIS A 52 22.13 4.53 -19.41
N SER A 53 23.42 4.44 -19.68
CA SER A 53 23.92 3.65 -20.80
C SER A 53 23.64 2.15 -20.63
N SER A 54 23.74 1.62 -19.41
CA SER A 54 23.41 0.23 -19.09
C SER A 54 21.94 -0.06 -19.34
N ALA A 55 21.05 0.86 -18.97
CA ALA A 55 19.61 0.73 -19.20
C ALA A 55 19.24 0.62 -20.70
N GLU A 56 20.10 1.01 -21.64
CA GLU A 56 19.83 0.89 -23.07
C GLU A 56 20.29 -0.45 -23.69
N VAL A 57 21.16 -1.19 -22.99
CA VAL A 57 21.79 -2.41 -23.53
C VAL A 57 21.57 -3.66 -22.67
N LEU A 58 21.03 -3.51 -21.46
CA LEU A 58 20.71 -4.59 -20.53
C LEU A 58 19.35 -5.24 -20.88
N THR A 59 19.21 -6.55 -20.65
CA THR A 59 17.90 -7.23 -20.73
C THR A 59 16.93 -6.72 -19.65
N GLU A 60 15.66 -7.14 -19.74
CA GLU A 60 14.63 -6.77 -18.75
C GLU A 60 14.95 -7.35 -17.36
N GLU A 61 15.39 -8.61 -17.30
CA GLU A 61 15.80 -9.32 -16.09
C GLU A 61 17.31 -9.21 -15.79
N GLY A 62 18.03 -8.37 -16.54
CA GLY A 62 19.48 -8.27 -16.42
C GLY A 62 19.93 -7.51 -15.18
N GLU A 63 21.19 -7.71 -14.80
CA GLU A 63 21.80 -7.13 -13.61
C GLU A 63 22.98 -6.21 -13.93
N VAL A 64 23.10 -5.12 -13.17
CA VAL A 64 24.29 -4.25 -13.18
C VAL A 64 25.03 -4.41 -11.86
N ASN A 65 26.27 -4.88 -11.93
CA ASN A 65 27.14 -5.13 -10.80
C ASN A 65 28.19 -4.02 -10.69
N VAL A 66 28.25 -3.33 -9.56
CA VAL A 66 29.22 -2.25 -9.31
C VAL A 66 29.99 -2.51 -8.03
N ALA A 67 31.29 -2.77 -8.17
CA ALA A 67 32.19 -2.93 -7.03
C ALA A 67 32.80 -1.59 -6.62
N LEU A 68 32.65 -1.21 -5.36
CA LEU A 68 33.18 0.03 -4.79
C LEU A 68 34.08 -0.24 -3.58
N CYS A 69 35.09 0.60 -3.37
CA CYS A 69 35.90 0.55 -2.15
C CYS A 69 35.04 0.92 -0.93
N ASN A 70 35.46 0.43 0.24
CA ASN A 70 34.74 0.61 1.50
C ASN A 70 34.32 2.08 1.76
N GLY A 71 33.03 2.27 2.06
CA GLY A 71 32.43 3.57 2.36
C GLY A 71 32.08 4.41 1.14
N GLN A 72 32.52 4.05 -0.07
CA GLN A 72 32.25 4.85 -1.26
C GLN A 72 30.77 4.79 -1.65
N GLY A 73 30.10 3.65 -1.49
CA GLY A 73 28.69 3.51 -1.86
C GLY A 73 27.78 4.48 -1.10
N GLY A 74 28.04 4.65 0.20
CA GLY A 74 27.21 5.44 1.11
C GLY A 74 25.97 4.71 1.60
N THR A 75 25.95 3.39 1.44
CA THR A 75 24.85 2.52 1.83
C THR A 75 24.99 2.14 3.31
N PRO A 76 23.91 1.70 3.98
CA PRO A 76 23.99 1.10 5.31
C PRO A 76 24.88 -0.15 5.40
N ALA A 77 25.23 -0.80 4.28
CA ALA A 77 26.15 -1.93 4.25
C ALA A 77 27.63 -1.53 4.37
N ASP A 78 27.97 -0.26 4.08
CA ASP A 78 29.34 0.25 4.18
C ASP A 78 29.80 0.38 5.65
N GLN A 79 31.07 0.03 5.93
CA GLN A 79 31.66 0.12 7.27
C GLN A 79 33.09 0.71 7.22
N PRO A 80 33.28 2.03 7.46
CA PRO A 80 32.30 2.97 7.99
C PRO A 80 31.35 3.52 6.91
N ARG A 81 30.10 3.75 7.31
CA ARG A 81 29.14 4.49 6.49
C ARG A 81 29.56 5.97 6.42
N ARG A 82 29.86 6.46 5.22
CA ARG A 82 30.19 7.88 4.99
C ARG A 82 28.94 8.74 5.00
N GLU A 83 29.11 9.99 5.41
CA GLU A 83 28.09 11.04 5.27
C GLU A 83 27.55 11.11 3.85
N TRP A 84 26.24 11.31 3.71
CA TRP A 84 25.54 11.28 2.42
C TRP A 84 26.17 12.20 1.38
N HIS A 85 26.51 13.43 1.75
CA HIS A 85 27.11 14.41 0.84
C HIS A 85 28.57 14.07 0.45
N ASN A 86 29.24 13.20 1.19
CA ASN A 86 30.63 12.78 0.97
C ASN A 86 30.76 11.36 0.36
N SER A 87 29.65 10.64 0.14
CA SER A 87 29.61 9.33 -0.50
C SER A 87 29.29 9.41 -1.99
N TRP A 88 29.26 8.30 -2.71
CA TRP A 88 28.90 8.28 -4.13
C TRP A 88 27.39 8.15 -4.34
N GLN A 89 26.61 8.00 -3.26
CA GLN A 89 25.15 7.95 -3.30
C GLN A 89 24.65 6.92 -4.33
N ILE A 90 25.31 5.76 -4.40
CA ILE A 90 25.20 4.87 -5.56
C ILE A 90 23.75 4.46 -5.83
N VAL A 91 22.94 4.23 -4.79
CA VAL A 91 21.52 3.87 -4.92
C VAL A 91 20.69 5.02 -5.51
N ALA A 92 20.91 6.26 -5.08
CA ALA A 92 20.20 7.43 -5.64
C ALA A 92 20.66 7.74 -7.07
N VAL A 93 21.92 7.49 -7.40
CA VAL A 93 22.45 7.66 -8.77
C VAL A 93 21.86 6.60 -9.71
N ALA A 94 21.81 5.33 -9.27
CA ALA A 94 21.20 4.24 -10.01
C ALA A 94 19.69 4.44 -10.21
N ALA A 95 19.00 4.95 -9.18
CA ALA A 95 17.58 5.24 -9.26
C ALA A 95 17.23 6.26 -10.35
N GLY A 96 18.14 7.21 -10.64
CA GLY A 96 17.99 8.15 -11.75
C GLY A 96 17.93 7.50 -13.14
N ALA A 97 18.35 6.24 -13.26
CA ALA A 97 18.29 5.44 -14.48
C ALA A 97 17.30 4.26 -14.40
N GLY A 98 16.40 4.25 -13.40
CA GLY A 98 15.38 3.21 -13.26
C GLY A 98 15.87 1.91 -12.63
N PHE A 99 16.93 1.95 -11.81
CA PHE A 99 17.46 0.78 -11.10
C PHE A 99 17.21 0.85 -9.60
N ILE A 100 16.91 -0.30 -9.00
CA ILE A 100 16.92 -0.50 -7.54
C ILE A 100 18.11 -1.38 -7.15
N LEU A 101 18.63 -1.19 -5.93
CA LEU A 101 19.64 -2.07 -5.39
C LEU A 101 18.97 -3.36 -4.91
N SER A 102 19.21 -4.48 -5.57
CA SER A 102 18.58 -5.75 -5.21
C SER A 102 19.42 -6.60 -4.28
N ASN A 103 20.75 -6.44 -4.32
CA ASN A 103 21.64 -7.16 -3.43
C ASN A 103 22.92 -6.37 -3.15
N VAL A 104 23.52 -6.62 -2.01
CA VAL A 104 24.86 -6.13 -1.67
C VAL A 104 25.60 -7.21 -0.91
N HIS A 105 26.85 -7.44 -1.27
CA HIS A 105 27.69 -8.42 -0.59
C HIS A 105 29.17 -8.01 -0.65
N PRO A 106 30.03 -8.57 0.21
CA PRO A 106 31.46 -8.34 0.14
C PRO A 106 32.02 -8.68 -1.24
N PHE A 107 32.90 -7.81 -1.76
CA PHE A 107 33.64 -8.08 -2.99
C PHE A 107 34.81 -9.02 -2.70
N LYS A 108 34.79 -10.20 -3.32
CA LYS A 108 35.80 -11.26 -3.10
C LYS A 108 36.63 -11.49 -4.35
N ALA A 109 37.71 -10.73 -4.51
CA ALA A 109 38.59 -10.83 -5.66
C ALA A 109 39.17 -12.24 -5.85
N GLU A 110 39.44 -12.92 -4.73
CA GLU A 110 39.99 -14.27 -4.64
C GLU A 110 39.10 -15.35 -5.26
N THR A 111 37.79 -15.08 -5.39
CA THR A 111 36.84 -16.02 -6.02
C THR A 111 36.83 -15.93 -7.54
N ILE A 112 37.43 -14.88 -8.12
CA ILE A 112 37.43 -14.62 -9.56
C ILE A 112 38.78 -15.04 -10.14
N HIS A 113 38.83 -16.25 -10.71
CA HIS A 113 40.07 -16.81 -11.23
C HIS A 113 40.70 -15.91 -12.31
N GLY A 114 41.97 -15.53 -12.12
CA GLY A 114 42.71 -14.68 -13.05
C GLY A 114 42.45 -13.18 -12.92
N TYR A 115 41.54 -12.74 -12.05
CA TYR A 115 41.29 -11.30 -11.84
C TYR A 115 42.40 -10.65 -11.01
N LYS A 116 42.91 -9.51 -11.51
CA LYS A 116 43.85 -8.65 -10.78
C LYS A 116 43.36 -7.20 -10.81
N CYS A 117 43.06 -6.65 -9.64
CA CYS A 117 42.64 -5.27 -9.49
C CYS A 117 43.81 -4.31 -9.76
N THR A 118 43.75 -3.52 -10.82
CA THR A 118 44.77 -2.53 -11.21
C THR A 118 44.10 -1.25 -11.75
N GLY A 119 44.85 -0.15 -11.85
CA GLY A 119 44.35 1.12 -12.41
C GLY A 119 44.17 2.26 -11.41
N TYR A 120 44.53 2.09 -10.13
CA TYR A 120 44.38 3.15 -9.12
C TYR A 120 45.16 4.41 -9.52
N ARG A 121 44.43 5.54 -9.61
CA ARG A 121 44.96 6.84 -10.11
C ARG A 121 45.59 6.75 -11.50
N SER A 122 45.08 5.85 -12.35
CA SER A 122 45.62 5.60 -13.69
C SER A 122 47.08 5.11 -13.66
N GLN A 123 47.43 4.34 -12.63
CA GLN A 123 48.74 3.69 -12.47
C GLN A 123 48.55 2.17 -12.43
N ASP A 124 49.63 1.43 -12.67
CA ASP A 124 49.68 -0.02 -12.42
C ASP A 124 49.75 -0.31 -10.91
N LYS A 125 48.69 0.08 -10.20
CA LYS A 125 48.48 -0.08 -8.77
C LYS A 125 47.07 -0.56 -8.50
N SER A 126 46.92 -1.39 -7.49
CA SER A 126 45.63 -1.90 -7.04
C SER A 126 44.83 -0.86 -6.26
N PHE A 127 43.51 -0.99 -6.30
CA PHE A 127 42.62 -0.32 -5.37
C PHE A 127 42.66 -1.00 -3.99
N CYS A 128 42.27 -0.27 -2.94
CA CYS A 128 42.03 -0.88 -1.64
C CYS A 128 40.74 -1.72 -1.72
N VAL A 129 40.89 -3.04 -1.74
CA VAL A 129 39.77 -4.00 -1.83
C VAL A 129 39.27 -4.44 -0.46
N ASP A 130 40.00 -4.13 0.60
CA ASP A 130 39.62 -4.50 1.96
C ASP A 130 38.31 -3.79 2.36
N GLY A 131 37.30 -4.59 2.68
CA GLY A 131 35.95 -4.11 2.96
C GLY A 131 35.21 -3.54 1.74
N ALA A 132 35.67 -3.81 0.51
CA ALA A 132 34.94 -3.45 -0.69
C ALA A 132 33.63 -4.22 -0.81
N LEU A 133 32.63 -3.59 -1.43
CA LEU A 133 31.29 -4.15 -1.62
C LEU A 133 30.95 -4.24 -3.09
N ASN A 134 30.32 -5.34 -3.49
CA ASN A 134 29.66 -5.49 -4.78
C ASN A 134 28.17 -5.15 -4.62
N HIS A 135 27.69 -4.22 -5.43
CA HIS A 135 26.32 -3.75 -5.44
C HIS A 135 25.63 -4.28 -6.70
N ILE A 136 24.54 -5.02 -6.54
CA ILE A 136 23.78 -5.60 -7.64
C ILE A 136 22.49 -4.81 -7.83
N PHE A 137 22.34 -4.25 -9.02
CA PHE A 137 21.19 -3.44 -9.41
C PHE A 137 20.36 -4.16 -10.46
N THR A 138 19.05 -4.14 -10.29
CA THR A 138 18.10 -4.66 -11.28
C THR A 138 17.12 -3.57 -11.65
N ARG A 139 16.45 -3.74 -12.80
CA ARG A 139 15.46 -2.77 -13.25
C ARG A 139 14.30 -2.69 -12.26
N SER A 140 13.84 -1.46 -12.04
CA SER A 140 12.60 -1.23 -11.31
C SER A 140 11.42 -1.20 -12.27
N MET A 141 10.24 -1.55 -11.77
CA MET A 141 9.01 -1.19 -12.47
C MET A 141 8.94 0.34 -12.68
N PRO A 142 8.45 0.82 -13.83
CA PRO A 142 8.35 2.25 -14.10
C PRO A 142 7.35 2.92 -13.15
N LEU A 143 7.62 4.18 -12.79
CA LEU A 143 6.63 5.03 -12.13
C LEU A 143 5.49 5.28 -13.12
N SER A 144 4.33 4.68 -12.86
CA SER A 144 3.18 4.76 -13.75
C SER A 144 2.41 6.05 -13.50
N CYS A 145 2.08 6.79 -14.57
CA CYS A 145 0.99 7.75 -14.54
C CYS A 145 -0.30 6.99 -14.87
N PHE A 146 -1.17 6.83 -13.87
CA PHE A 146 -2.40 6.08 -14.07
C PHE A 146 -3.37 6.88 -14.93
N LYS A 147 -3.86 6.26 -16.00
CA LYS A 147 -4.94 6.83 -16.79
C LYS A 147 -6.23 6.82 -15.96
N PRO A 148 -7.10 7.83 -16.09
CA PRO A 148 -8.43 7.77 -15.52
C PRO A 148 -9.12 6.45 -15.87
N MET A 149 -9.65 5.78 -14.86
CA MET A 149 -10.35 4.50 -15.01
C MET A 149 -11.83 4.71 -14.70
N ILE A 150 -12.69 4.15 -15.55
CA ILE A 150 -14.13 4.10 -15.33
C ILE A 150 -14.48 2.68 -14.88
N CYS A 151 -15.23 2.59 -13.79
CA CYS A 151 -15.77 1.34 -13.28
C CYS A 151 -17.26 1.28 -13.61
N GLU A 152 -17.69 0.16 -14.20
CA GLU A 152 -19.10 -0.14 -14.49
C GLU A 152 -19.61 -1.19 -13.52
N ILE A 153 -20.76 -0.90 -12.89
CA ILE A 153 -21.42 -1.80 -11.95
C ILE A 153 -22.93 -1.83 -12.20
N GLU A 154 -23.57 -2.91 -11.77
CA GLU A 154 -25.02 -3.02 -11.74
C GLU A 154 -25.55 -2.60 -10.36
N LEU A 155 -26.43 -1.61 -10.33
CA LEU A 155 -27.16 -1.15 -9.14
C LEU A 155 -28.66 -1.15 -9.42
N GLU A 156 -29.45 -1.82 -8.59
CA GLU A 156 -30.92 -1.90 -8.71
C GLU A 156 -31.38 -2.31 -10.13
N SER A 157 -30.67 -3.27 -10.75
CA SER A 157 -30.89 -3.73 -12.14
C SER A 157 -30.65 -2.67 -13.23
N ARG A 158 -29.87 -1.63 -12.93
CA ARG A 158 -29.39 -0.63 -13.89
C ARG A 158 -27.87 -0.64 -13.92
N LYS A 159 -27.31 -0.52 -15.12
CA LYS A 159 -25.87 -0.26 -15.27
C LYS A 159 -25.59 1.20 -14.97
N VAL A 160 -24.64 1.43 -14.08
CA VAL A 160 -24.13 2.76 -13.75
C VAL A 160 -22.61 2.73 -13.78
N SER A 161 -22.03 3.88 -14.11
CA SER A 161 -20.58 4.00 -14.16
C SER A 161 -20.10 5.12 -13.24
N PHE A 162 -18.84 5.00 -12.81
CA PHE A 162 -18.18 6.05 -12.05
C PHE A 162 -16.68 6.10 -12.32
N GLN A 163 -16.10 7.28 -12.19
CA GLN A 163 -14.66 7.45 -12.25
C GLN A 163 -14.01 6.97 -10.94
N VAL A 164 -13.08 6.04 -11.06
CA VAL A 164 -12.31 5.52 -9.93
C VAL A 164 -11.42 6.64 -9.37
N PRO A 165 -11.42 6.87 -8.04
CA PRO A 165 -10.48 7.81 -7.42
C PRO A 165 -9.04 7.47 -7.80
N GLU A 166 -8.25 8.46 -8.23
CA GLU A 166 -6.91 8.24 -8.82
C GLU A 166 -5.97 7.40 -7.94
N VAL A 167 -6.03 7.58 -6.62
CA VAL A 167 -5.28 6.82 -5.60
C VAL A 167 -5.59 5.30 -5.61
N LEU A 168 -6.74 4.90 -6.15
CA LEU A 168 -7.25 3.53 -6.16
C LEU A 168 -7.20 2.85 -7.53
N VAL A 169 -6.79 3.54 -8.60
CA VAL A 169 -6.86 3.01 -9.98
C VAL A 169 -6.13 1.67 -10.12
N ASP A 170 -4.96 1.54 -9.53
CA ASP A 170 -4.15 0.32 -9.54
C ASP A 170 -4.52 -0.68 -8.44
N LYS A 171 -5.50 -0.38 -7.59
CA LYS A 171 -5.84 -1.16 -6.39
C LYS A 171 -7.28 -1.65 -6.35
N ILE A 172 -8.20 -1.01 -7.08
CA ILE A 172 -9.63 -1.30 -6.98
C ILE A 172 -9.99 -2.73 -7.37
N ASN A 173 -9.21 -3.35 -8.28
CA ASN A 173 -9.45 -4.71 -8.75
C ASN A 173 -8.19 -5.57 -8.83
N ARG A 174 -7.55 -5.81 -7.69
CA ARG A 174 -6.31 -6.60 -7.62
C ARG A 174 -6.52 -8.12 -7.53
N GLY A 175 -7.75 -8.57 -7.36
CA GLY A 175 -8.08 -10.00 -7.33
C GLY A 175 -7.40 -10.78 -6.20
N PHE A 176 -6.99 -10.13 -5.09
CA PHE A 176 -6.22 -10.80 -4.03
C PHE A 176 -6.92 -12.02 -3.47
N LEU A 177 -8.26 -11.97 -3.32
CA LEU A 177 -9.07 -13.04 -2.78
C LEU A 177 -9.59 -14.03 -3.83
N GLU A 178 -9.18 -13.92 -5.09
CA GLU A 178 -9.65 -14.81 -6.17
C GLU A 178 -9.12 -16.24 -6.02
N PRO A 179 -9.86 -17.27 -6.48
CA PRO A 179 -9.47 -18.69 -6.36
C PRO A 179 -8.13 -19.10 -6.99
N LYS A 180 -7.49 -18.26 -7.80
CA LYS A 180 -6.17 -18.51 -8.41
C LYS A 180 -5.05 -17.63 -7.85
N SER A 181 -5.37 -16.70 -6.94
CA SER A 181 -4.39 -15.81 -6.32
C SER A 181 -3.45 -16.55 -5.35
N ASN A 182 -2.15 -16.30 -5.43
CA ASN A 182 -1.18 -16.78 -4.43
C ASN A 182 -0.87 -15.73 -3.34
N HIS A 183 -1.70 -14.68 -3.27
CA HIS A 183 -1.44 -13.56 -2.38
C HIS A 183 -1.60 -13.99 -0.90
N PRO A 184 -0.69 -13.57 0.01
CA PRO A 184 -0.73 -13.99 1.42
C PRO A 184 -2.05 -13.67 2.13
N VAL A 185 -2.70 -12.56 1.77
CA VAL A 185 -4.04 -12.18 2.28
C VAL A 185 -5.09 -13.27 2.03
N ARG A 186 -5.04 -13.94 0.87
CA ARG A 186 -5.95 -15.05 0.57
C ARG A 186 -5.63 -16.27 1.40
N THR A 187 -4.36 -16.65 1.51
CA THR A 187 -3.95 -17.79 2.33
C THR A 187 -4.45 -17.64 3.76
N ILE A 188 -4.35 -16.43 4.31
CA ILE A 188 -4.84 -16.12 5.66
C ILE A 188 -6.36 -16.26 5.74
N LYS A 189 -7.11 -15.69 4.78
CA LYS A 189 -8.57 -15.86 4.70
C LYS A 189 -8.98 -17.34 4.64
N GLU A 190 -8.35 -18.12 3.77
CA GLU A 190 -8.67 -19.54 3.59
C GLU A 190 -8.37 -20.34 4.85
N LYS A 191 -7.26 -20.03 5.52
CA LYS A 191 -6.91 -20.66 6.80
C LYS A 191 -7.94 -20.36 7.89
N PHE A 192 -8.34 -19.09 8.06
CA PHE A 192 -9.39 -18.73 9.02
C PHE A 192 -10.70 -19.44 8.72
N THR A 193 -11.09 -19.49 7.44
CA THR A 193 -12.32 -20.14 7.01
C THR A 193 -12.27 -21.64 7.33
N ALA A 194 -11.16 -22.31 7.05
CA ALA A 194 -10.97 -23.73 7.33
C ALA A 194 -10.99 -24.03 8.84
N ASP A 195 -10.25 -23.27 9.64
CA ASP A 195 -10.18 -23.49 11.10
C ASP A 195 -11.53 -23.20 11.78
N LEU A 196 -12.20 -22.10 11.43
CA LEU A 196 -13.49 -21.75 12.01
C LEU A 196 -14.61 -22.71 11.59
N SER A 197 -14.51 -23.33 10.41
CA SER A 197 -15.48 -24.35 9.99
C SER A 197 -15.46 -25.62 10.85
N GLN A 198 -14.38 -25.85 11.61
CA GLN A 198 -14.29 -26.95 12.58
C GLN A 198 -15.05 -26.64 13.87
N ALA A 199 -15.21 -25.36 14.20
CA ALA A 199 -15.87 -24.90 15.43
C ALA A 199 -17.31 -24.43 15.21
N PHE A 200 -17.66 -23.99 14.00
CA PHE A 200 -18.98 -23.43 13.67
C PHE A 200 -19.49 -23.96 12.32
N PRO A 201 -20.81 -24.17 12.17
CA PRO A 201 -21.44 -24.23 10.85
C PRO A 201 -21.17 -22.91 10.11
N LEU A 202 -20.46 -22.96 8.98
CA LEU A 202 -19.96 -21.76 8.30
C LEU A 202 -20.68 -21.53 6.98
N GLN A 203 -21.17 -20.31 6.75
CA GLN A 203 -21.75 -19.88 5.48
C GLN A 203 -21.01 -18.66 4.93
N ASN A 204 -20.42 -18.80 3.75
CA ASN A 204 -19.69 -17.72 3.08
C ASN A 204 -20.63 -16.94 2.12
N ILE A 205 -20.61 -15.61 2.20
CA ILE A 205 -21.48 -14.69 1.42
C ILE A 205 -20.65 -13.72 0.53
N ASP A 206 -19.41 -14.09 0.16
CA ASP A 206 -18.49 -13.22 -0.57
C ASP A 206 -18.99 -12.74 -1.95
N TYR A 207 -19.86 -13.51 -2.61
CA TYR A 207 -20.26 -13.30 -4.01
C TYR A 207 -21.33 -12.20 -4.22
N CYS A 208 -21.91 -11.66 -3.14
CA CYS A 208 -23.07 -10.74 -3.19
C CYS A 208 -22.76 -9.28 -2.82
N LEU A 209 -21.50 -8.87 -2.80
CA LEU A 209 -21.11 -7.59 -2.20
C LEU A 209 -20.72 -6.53 -3.24
N SER A 210 -21.63 -5.58 -3.49
CA SER A 210 -21.35 -4.38 -4.30
C SER A 210 -20.20 -3.56 -3.73
N LEU A 211 -19.39 -2.93 -4.58
CA LEU A 211 -18.33 -2.00 -4.19
C LEU A 211 -18.88 -0.68 -3.63
N LEU A 212 -20.09 -0.31 -4.04
CA LEU A 212 -20.75 0.90 -3.59
C LEU A 212 -21.69 0.61 -2.43
N HIS A 213 -21.75 1.59 -1.53
CA HIS A 213 -22.72 1.64 -0.47
C HIS A 213 -23.57 2.90 -0.63
N GLN A 214 -24.89 2.74 -0.62
CA GLN A 214 -25.81 3.87 -0.56
C GLN A 214 -25.84 4.36 0.88
N SER A 215 -25.40 5.60 1.09
CA SER A 215 -25.23 6.16 2.43
C SER A 215 -26.41 7.03 2.82
N HIS A 216 -27.00 6.75 4.00
CA HIS A 216 -27.70 7.72 4.86
C HIS A 216 -26.81 8.07 6.08
N LEU A 217 -25.49 8.18 5.89
CA LEU A 217 -24.52 8.32 6.98
C LEU A 217 -24.53 9.75 7.55
N ASN A 218 -25.53 10.08 8.39
CA ASN A 218 -25.55 11.33 9.15
C ASN A 218 -24.50 11.38 10.29
N GLU A 219 -23.82 10.26 10.60
CA GLU A 219 -22.96 10.12 11.80
C GLU A 219 -21.47 9.84 11.52
N VAL A 220 -21.04 9.60 10.27
CA VAL A 220 -19.63 9.28 9.93
C VAL A 220 -18.90 10.53 9.42
N CYS A 221 -17.63 10.70 9.79
CA CYS A 221 -16.80 11.79 9.28
C CYS A 221 -16.70 11.74 7.73
N HIS A 222 -17.34 12.70 7.06
CA HIS A 222 -17.38 12.79 5.60
C HIS A 222 -15.97 12.81 4.96
N SER A 223 -14.95 13.31 5.66
CA SER A 223 -13.58 13.43 5.16
C SER A 223 -12.88 12.08 4.98
N ASN A 224 -13.30 11.02 5.69
CA ASN A 224 -12.70 9.68 5.58
C ASN A 224 -13.29 8.82 4.45
N ILE A 225 -14.30 9.33 3.74
CA ILE A 225 -15.06 8.55 2.76
C ILE A 225 -14.67 8.95 1.32
N PHE A 226 -14.58 7.95 0.45
CA PHE A 226 -14.53 8.15 -1.00
C PHE A 226 -15.95 8.27 -1.56
N TRP A 227 -16.44 9.50 -1.65
CA TRP A 227 -17.70 9.82 -2.30
C TRP A 227 -17.59 9.65 -3.81
N ILE A 228 -18.63 9.06 -4.40
CA ILE A 228 -18.70 8.70 -5.81
C ILE A 228 -19.87 9.42 -6.46
N ILE A 229 -19.60 10.03 -7.60
CA ILE A 229 -20.63 10.61 -8.48
C ILE A 229 -20.92 9.56 -9.56
N LEU A 230 -22.16 9.10 -9.60
CA LEU A 230 -22.63 8.16 -10.62
C LEU A 230 -22.97 8.91 -11.90
N SER A 231 -22.56 8.34 -13.03
CA SER A 231 -23.03 8.75 -14.36
C SER A 231 -24.01 7.70 -14.88
N PRO A 232 -25.21 8.09 -15.34
CA PRO A 232 -26.09 7.18 -16.05
C PRO A 232 -25.45 6.76 -17.39
N GLU A 233 -25.80 5.57 -17.90
CA GLU A 233 -25.40 5.16 -19.25
C GLU A 233 -25.92 6.19 -20.28
N GLU A 234 -25.02 6.98 -20.87
CA GLU A 234 -25.32 7.68 -22.12
C GLU A 234 -25.27 6.64 -23.24
N THR A 235 -26.38 6.47 -23.98
CA THR A 235 -26.34 5.81 -25.29
C THR A 235 -25.23 6.49 -26.11
N PRO A 236 -24.26 5.76 -26.68
CA PRO A 236 -23.13 6.39 -27.35
C PRO A 236 -23.66 7.26 -28.48
N SER A 237 -23.54 8.58 -28.32
CA SER A 237 -23.77 9.52 -29.41
C SER A 237 -22.72 9.24 -30.47
N THR A 238 -23.18 9.21 -31.70
CA THR A 238 -22.38 8.87 -32.88
C THR A 238 -21.49 10.06 -33.25
N GLU A 239 -20.54 10.47 -32.40
CA GLU A 239 -19.53 11.48 -32.73
C GLU A 239 -18.50 11.61 -31.60
N GLU A 240 -17.59 10.64 -31.45
CA GLU A 240 -16.25 10.84 -30.86
C GLU A 240 -15.36 9.60 -31.08
N MET A 241 -15.13 9.26 -32.35
CA MET A 241 -14.00 8.40 -32.73
C MET A 241 -12.75 9.27 -32.96
N SER A 242 -12.03 9.61 -31.89
CA SER A 242 -10.56 9.69 -31.90
C SER A 242 -10.02 10.11 -30.53
N ASN A 243 -9.73 9.15 -29.66
CA ASN A 243 -8.45 9.01 -28.95
C ASN A 243 -8.60 8.19 -27.66
N GLY A 244 -7.85 7.08 -27.59
CA GLY A 244 -7.45 6.46 -26.33
C GLY A 244 -8.48 5.52 -25.71
N MET A 245 -8.33 4.23 -26.00
CA MET A 245 -8.99 3.09 -25.36
C MET A 245 -9.02 3.28 -23.82
N ALA A 246 -10.19 3.58 -23.27
CA ALA A 246 -10.44 3.56 -21.83
C ALA A 246 -10.57 2.09 -21.41
N ASN A 247 -9.74 1.65 -20.46
CA ASN A 247 -9.83 0.31 -19.87
C ASN A 247 -11.07 0.26 -18.95
N ALA A 248 -12.24 0.03 -19.52
CA ALA A 248 -13.45 -0.27 -18.75
C ALA A 248 -13.32 -1.68 -18.15
N VAL A 249 -13.48 -1.80 -16.84
CA VAL A 249 -13.57 -3.10 -16.16
C VAL A 249 -15.04 -3.30 -15.77
N LEU A 250 -15.66 -4.32 -16.36
CA LEU A 250 -17.04 -4.71 -16.11
C LEU A 250 -17.10 -5.66 -14.92
N PHE A 251 -17.85 -5.29 -13.88
CA PHE A 251 -18.18 -6.19 -12.78
C PHE A 251 -19.60 -6.72 -12.97
N SER A 252 -19.74 -8.01 -13.29
CA SER A 252 -21.04 -8.67 -13.23
C SER A 252 -21.32 -9.10 -11.79
N HIS A 253 -22.15 -8.35 -11.07
CA HIS A 253 -22.71 -8.79 -9.79
C HIS A 253 -24.23 -8.72 -9.88
N VAL A 254 -24.88 -9.83 -9.55
CA VAL A 254 -26.35 -9.90 -9.49
C VAL A 254 -26.80 -9.16 -8.24
N ASP A 255 -27.41 -8.01 -8.45
CA ASP A 255 -27.89 -7.15 -7.38
C ASP A 255 -29.24 -7.69 -6.86
N PHE A 256 -29.22 -8.45 -5.77
CA PHE A 256 -30.44 -8.88 -5.08
C PHE A 256 -30.94 -7.77 -4.14
N CYS A 257 -31.33 -6.64 -4.70
CA CYS A 257 -32.17 -5.63 -4.05
C CYS A 257 -33.55 -5.66 -4.70
N ARG A 258 -34.33 -6.69 -4.35
CA ARG A 258 -35.74 -6.78 -4.72
C ARG A 258 -36.56 -6.35 -3.50
N ASP A 259 -36.97 -5.09 -3.47
CA ASP A 259 -38.05 -4.66 -2.58
C ASP A 259 -39.34 -5.26 -3.13
N THR A 260 -39.86 -6.27 -2.41
CA THR A 260 -41.22 -6.78 -2.62
C THR A 260 -42.21 -5.83 -1.96
N ASP A 261 -42.59 -4.77 -2.68
CA ASP A 261 -43.80 -4.02 -2.38
C ASP A 261 -44.93 -4.46 -3.33
N LYS A 262 -45.80 -5.33 -2.81
CA LYS A 262 -47.16 -5.49 -3.31
C LYS A 262 -48.14 -5.05 -2.22
N ASN A 263 -48.64 -3.83 -2.37
CA ASN A 263 -50.06 -3.44 -2.36
C ASN A 263 -50.29 -2.08 -1.70
N GLY A 264 -50.87 -1.14 -2.45
CA GLY A 264 -51.51 0.05 -1.89
C GLY A 264 -51.36 1.32 -2.74
N TRP A 265 -52.19 1.45 -3.77
CA TRP A 265 -52.43 2.72 -4.48
C TRP A 265 -52.88 3.81 -3.49
N VAL A 266 -52.11 4.89 -3.29
CA VAL A 266 -52.62 6.26 -3.16
C VAL A 266 -51.58 7.27 -3.69
N LYS A 267 -52.09 8.09 -4.63
CA LYS A 267 -51.62 9.30 -5.30
C LYS A 267 -50.35 10.03 -4.81
N ALA A 268 -49.59 10.44 -5.84
CA ALA A 268 -48.48 11.38 -5.87
C ALA A 268 -48.73 12.71 -5.12
N GLN A 269 -47.68 13.19 -4.44
CA GLN A 269 -47.41 14.60 -4.30
C GLN A 269 -45.89 14.85 -4.27
N GLU A 270 -45.46 15.81 -5.08
CA GLU A 270 -44.10 16.13 -5.47
C GLU A 270 -43.21 16.66 -4.33
N GLY A 271 -41.90 16.40 -4.45
CA GLY A 271 -40.93 17.47 -4.26
C GLY A 271 -40.01 17.44 -3.04
N CYS A 272 -39.24 16.36 -2.83
CA CYS A 272 -37.90 16.47 -2.25
C CYS A 272 -37.03 15.31 -2.74
N HIS A 273 -36.54 15.38 -3.97
CA HIS A 273 -35.54 14.44 -4.48
C HIS A 273 -34.18 14.76 -3.83
N ILE A 274 -33.94 14.22 -2.64
CA ILE A 274 -32.57 14.08 -2.13
C ILE A 274 -31.89 13.07 -3.07
N SER A 275 -31.00 13.54 -3.94
CA SER A 275 -30.20 12.67 -4.80
C SER A 275 -29.48 11.64 -3.94
N LYS A 276 -29.73 10.34 -4.17
CA LYS A 276 -29.05 9.24 -3.46
C LYS A 276 -27.52 9.43 -3.62
N GLN A 277 -26.80 9.68 -2.51
CA GLN A 277 -25.34 9.77 -2.53
C GLN A 277 -24.72 8.38 -2.35
N TYR A 278 -23.73 8.07 -3.19
CA TYR A 278 -23.01 6.81 -3.15
C TYR A 278 -21.57 7.03 -2.72
N CYS A 279 -21.01 6.07 -2.01
CA CYS A 279 -19.60 6.02 -1.69
C CYS A 279 -19.03 4.62 -1.93
N LEU A 280 -17.71 4.54 -2.13
CA LEU A 280 -17.03 3.26 -2.02
C LEU A 280 -17.19 2.74 -0.58
N ARG A 281 -17.54 1.46 -0.44
CA ARG A 281 -17.84 0.87 0.86
C ARG A 281 -16.66 1.04 1.83
N PRO A 282 -16.85 1.70 2.99
CA PRO A 282 -15.78 1.85 3.96
C PRO A 282 -15.66 0.63 4.89
N SER A 283 -16.72 -0.17 5.04
CA SER A 283 -16.73 -1.41 5.82
C SER A 283 -17.74 -2.39 5.21
N LEU A 284 -17.58 -3.68 5.49
CA LEU A 284 -18.55 -4.74 5.20
C LEU A 284 -19.65 -4.81 6.27
N LEU A 285 -19.51 -4.11 7.39
CA LEU A 285 -20.49 -4.09 8.48
C LEU A 285 -21.91 -3.67 8.01
N PRO A 286 -22.11 -2.61 7.21
CA PRO A 286 -23.45 -2.24 6.73
C PRO A 286 -24.12 -3.35 5.90
N PHE A 287 -23.34 -4.12 5.13
CA PHE A 287 -23.85 -5.25 4.37
C PHE A 287 -24.26 -6.40 5.29
N ALA A 288 -23.44 -6.71 6.30
CA ALA A 288 -23.78 -7.68 7.32
C ALA A 288 -25.10 -7.31 8.02
N GLN A 289 -25.27 -6.05 8.41
CA GLN A 289 -26.50 -5.53 9.03
C GLN A 289 -27.71 -5.60 8.10
N ALA A 290 -27.54 -5.31 6.81
CA ALA A 290 -28.62 -5.41 5.82
C ALA A 290 -29.09 -6.86 5.63
N ILE A 291 -28.18 -7.83 5.57
CA ILE A 291 -28.52 -9.25 5.44
C ILE A 291 -29.26 -9.73 6.72
N ILE A 292 -28.85 -9.26 7.91
CA ILE A 292 -29.54 -9.59 9.17
C ILE A 292 -30.99 -9.09 9.15
N LYS A 293 -31.21 -7.83 8.75
CA LYS A 293 -32.56 -7.25 8.68
C LYS A 293 -33.49 -7.99 7.73
N ARG A 294 -32.97 -8.67 6.71
CA ARG A 294 -33.75 -9.48 5.76
C ARG A 294 -34.15 -10.85 6.31
N GLY A 295 -33.76 -11.19 7.55
CA GLY A 295 -34.11 -12.47 8.18
C GLY A 295 -33.40 -13.69 7.56
N ALA A 296 -32.34 -13.49 6.80
CA ALA A 296 -31.60 -14.55 6.11
C ALA A 296 -30.62 -15.32 7.02
N PHE A 297 -30.67 -15.11 8.34
CA PHE A 297 -29.71 -15.67 9.29
C PHE A 297 -30.31 -16.82 10.11
N LEU A 298 -29.61 -17.96 10.10
CA LEU A 298 -29.90 -19.09 10.99
C LEU A 298 -29.15 -18.90 12.33
N PRO A 299 -29.83 -18.95 13.49
CA PRO A 299 -29.17 -18.92 14.79
C PRO A 299 -28.10 -20.01 14.92
N GLY A 300 -26.94 -19.68 15.50
CA GLY A 300 -25.82 -20.62 15.69
C GLY A 300 -24.97 -20.90 14.44
N THR A 301 -25.31 -20.33 13.28
CA THR A 301 -24.47 -20.40 12.06
C THR A 301 -23.57 -19.17 11.96
N LEU A 302 -22.27 -19.37 11.71
CA LEU A 302 -21.29 -18.32 11.51
C LEU A 302 -21.29 -17.90 10.04
N HIS A 303 -21.74 -16.68 9.77
CA HIS A 303 -21.71 -16.13 8.42
C HIS A 303 -20.46 -15.29 8.23
N VAL A 304 -19.81 -15.45 7.08
CA VAL A 304 -18.53 -14.82 6.76
C VAL A 304 -18.66 -13.97 5.52
N LEU A 305 -18.22 -12.73 5.63
CA LEU A 305 -18.10 -11.79 4.53
C LEU A 305 -16.65 -11.35 4.41
N SER A 306 -16.11 -11.33 3.20
CA SER A 306 -14.77 -10.82 2.96
C SER A 306 -14.69 -10.05 1.65
N GLY A 307 -13.86 -9.01 1.62
CA GLY A 307 -13.71 -8.18 0.44
C GLY A 307 -12.93 -6.90 0.69
N PRO A 308 -12.54 -6.20 -0.38
CA PRO A 308 -11.86 -4.92 -0.26
C PRO A 308 -12.81 -3.84 0.29
N VAL A 309 -12.28 -2.98 1.14
CA VAL A 309 -12.94 -1.78 1.68
C VAL A 309 -12.04 -0.56 1.48
N PHE A 310 -12.63 0.63 1.39
CA PHE A 310 -11.96 1.84 0.94
C PHE A 310 -12.16 3.00 1.91
N ARG A 311 -11.07 3.60 2.40
CA ARG A 311 -11.10 4.69 3.39
C ARG A 311 -10.03 5.71 3.06
N LYS A 312 -10.34 7.00 3.14
CA LYS A 312 -9.28 8.02 3.18
C LYS A 312 -8.64 7.99 4.57
N CYS A 313 -7.32 8.05 4.60
CA CYS A 313 -6.53 7.93 5.82
C CYS A 313 -5.27 8.78 5.75
N LEU A 314 -4.66 9.04 6.89
CA LEU A 314 -3.35 9.67 6.98
C LEU A 314 -2.30 8.74 6.37
N ILE A 315 -1.15 9.31 6.03
CA ILE A 315 -0.03 8.61 5.41
C ILE A 315 0.85 8.06 6.53
N THR A 316 0.86 6.73 6.63
CA THR A 316 1.83 5.98 7.42
C THR A 316 2.06 4.62 6.74
N PRO A 317 3.17 3.91 7.04
CA PRO A 317 3.43 2.56 6.52
C PRO A 317 2.38 1.49 6.90
N TYR A 318 1.46 1.79 7.83
CA TYR A 318 0.40 0.88 8.30
C TYR A 318 -1.03 1.40 8.05
N SER A 319 -1.18 2.55 7.38
CA SER A 319 -2.49 3.13 7.04
C SER A 319 -2.73 3.02 5.54
N MET A 320 -3.61 2.11 5.18
CA MET A 320 -3.90 1.74 3.79
C MET A 320 -5.23 2.38 3.37
N PRO A 321 -5.28 3.08 2.22
CA PRO A 321 -6.54 3.63 1.71
C PRO A 321 -7.49 2.55 1.19
N VAL A 322 -6.98 1.33 1.00
CA VAL A 322 -7.68 0.12 0.60
C VAL A 322 -7.06 -1.08 1.30
N PHE A 323 -7.89 -1.99 1.80
CA PHE A 323 -7.48 -3.24 2.43
C PHE A 323 -8.64 -4.24 2.40
N HIS A 324 -8.38 -5.51 2.72
CA HIS A 324 -9.39 -6.56 2.79
C HIS A 324 -9.88 -6.72 4.23
N GLU A 325 -11.18 -6.56 4.40
CA GLU A 325 -11.86 -6.82 5.66
C GLU A 325 -12.48 -8.22 5.61
N MET A 326 -12.43 -8.95 6.73
CA MET A 326 -13.16 -10.20 6.94
C MET A 326 -14.09 -10.02 8.15
N VAL A 327 -15.40 -10.09 7.93
CA VAL A 327 -16.42 -9.92 8.95
C VAL A 327 -17.11 -11.25 9.23
N PHE A 328 -17.12 -11.63 10.50
CA PHE A 328 -17.85 -12.77 11.04
C PHE A 328 -19.11 -12.28 11.73
N VAL A 329 -20.22 -12.97 11.49
CA VAL A 329 -21.54 -12.62 12.02
C VAL A 329 -22.19 -13.88 12.58
N CYS A 330 -22.56 -13.83 13.86
CA CYS A 330 -23.22 -14.93 14.54
C CYS A 330 -24.42 -14.42 15.35
N ALA A 331 -25.60 -14.99 15.11
CA ALA A 331 -26.79 -14.74 15.92
C ALA A 331 -26.89 -15.79 17.03
N VAL A 332 -26.97 -15.34 18.29
CA VAL A 332 -26.99 -16.19 19.48
C VAL A 332 -28.10 -15.79 20.44
N ASN A 333 -28.52 -16.71 21.31
CA ASN A 333 -29.52 -16.43 22.32
C ASN A 333 -28.96 -15.45 23.36
N ARG A 334 -29.83 -14.58 23.87
CA ARG A 334 -29.51 -13.62 24.92
C ARG A 334 -28.92 -14.32 26.15
N GLY A 335 -27.82 -13.79 26.67
CA GLY A 335 -27.06 -14.36 27.77
C GLY A 335 -25.92 -15.29 27.34
N THR A 336 -25.84 -15.66 26.05
CA THR A 336 -24.77 -16.52 25.51
C THR A 336 -23.74 -15.76 24.68
N GLU A 337 -23.89 -14.44 24.50
CA GLU A 337 -23.01 -13.60 23.68
C GLU A 337 -21.54 -13.68 24.11
N ASN A 338 -21.26 -13.64 25.41
CA ASN A 338 -19.88 -13.69 25.92
C ASN A 338 -19.23 -15.05 25.63
N SER A 339 -19.99 -16.14 25.71
CA SER A 339 -19.50 -17.48 25.37
C SER A 339 -19.15 -17.56 23.87
N CYS A 340 -20.02 -17.03 23.01
CA CYS A 340 -19.77 -16.95 21.57
C CYS A 340 -18.53 -16.10 21.25
N ILE A 341 -18.39 -14.93 21.89
CA ILE A 341 -17.21 -14.06 21.73
C ILE A 341 -15.94 -14.81 22.13
N GLN A 342 -15.92 -15.47 23.29
CA GLN A 342 -14.75 -16.22 23.75
C GLN A 342 -14.38 -17.37 22.81
N MET A 343 -15.36 -18.13 22.33
CA MET A 343 -15.12 -19.18 21.34
C MET A 343 -14.55 -18.61 20.03
N LEU A 344 -15.14 -17.53 19.51
CA LEU A 344 -14.69 -16.90 18.27
C LEU A 344 -13.26 -16.34 18.41
N VAL A 345 -12.98 -15.61 19.50
CA VAL A 345 -11.65 -15.08 19.80
C VAL A 345 -10.63 -16.19 19.96
N ASN A 346 -10.94 -17.26 20.69
CA ASN A 346 -10.01 -18.36 20.89
C ASN A 346 -9.65 -19.03 19.55
N ASN A 347 -10.65 -19.28 18.69
CA ASN A 347 -10.38 -19.82 17.35
C ASN A 347 -9.53 -18.86 16.51
N ILE A 348 -9.85 -17.55 16.52
CA ILE A 348 -9.05 -16.54 15.81
C ILE A 348 -7.61 -16.53 16.32
N LYS A 349 -7.39 -16.52 17.64
CA LYS A 349 -6.06 -16.56 18.27
C LYS A 349 -5.30 -17.82 17.87
N THR A 350 -5.93 -18.99 17.98
CA THR A 350 -5.32 -20.27 17.60
C THR A 350 -4.93 -20.29 16.13
N SER A 351 -5.78 -19.80 15.22
CA SER A 351 -5.47 -19.69 13.80
C SER A 351 -4.28 -18.77 13.52
N ILE A 352 -4.24 -17.58 14.16
CA ILE A 352 -3.11 -16.65 14.00
C ILE A 352 -1.81 -17.28 14.54
N HIS A 353 -1.85 -17.92 15.71
CA HIS A 353 -0.68 -18.62 16.25
C HIS A 353 -0.19 -19.73 15.33
N ALA A 354 -1.10 -20.55 14.80
CA ALA A 354 -0.76 -21.61 13.86
C ALA A 354 -0.10 -21.04 12.59
N LEU A 355 -0.68 -19.98 12.00
CA LEU A 355 -0.10 -19.29 10.85
C LEU A 355 1.30 -18.74 11.16
N HIS A 356 1.45 -17.99 12.26
CA HIS A 356 2.71 -17.38 12.63
C HIS A 356 3.81 -18.42 12.88
N GLN A 357 3.50 -19.53 13.57
CA GLN A 357 4.46 -20.60 13.85
C GLN A 357 5.01 -21.27 12.58
N THR A 358 4.27 -21.27 11.47
CA THR A 358 4.79 -21.78 10.19
C THR A 358 5.79 -20.84 9.52
N VAL A 359 5.75 -19.55 9.87
CA VAL A 359 6.52 -18.49 9.19
C VAL A 359 7.74 -18.06 10.01
N SER A 360 7.58 -17.94 11.32
CA SER A 360 8.54 -17.29 12.20
C SER A 360 8.61 -17.96 13.57
N SER A 361 9.81 -17.96 14.15
CA SER A 361 10.06 -18.41 15.52
C SER A 361 9.93 -17.29 16.56
N PHE A 362 9.62 -16.05 16.15
CA PHE A 362 9.44 -14.95 17.10
C PHE A 362 8.25 -15.20 18.03
N LYS A 363 8.31 -14.62 19.23
CA LYS A 363 7.19 -14.72 20.16
C LYS A 363 6.08 -13.78 19.68
N LEU A 364 4.89 -14.35 19.56
CA LEU A 364 3.67 -13.65 19.20
C LEU A 364 2.79 -13.52 20.45
N ASN A 365 2.33 -12.31 20.77
CA ASN A 365 1.30 -12.08 21.77
C ASN A 365 0.01 -11.56 21.10
N ILE A 366 -1.14 -12.08 21.53
CA ILE A 366 -2.45 -11.64 21.05
C ILE A 366 -3.35 -11.35 22.24
N ASP A 367 -3.62 -10.07 22.45
CA ASP A 367 -4.41 -9.59 23.58
C ASP A 367 -5.81 -9.18 23.13
N LEU A 368 -6.79 -9.53 23.97
CA LEU A 368 -8.16 -9.06 23.83
C LEU A 368 -8.35 -7.94 24.85
N GLN A 369 -8.52 -6.71 24.37
CA GLN A 369 -8.58 -5.52 25.22
C GLN A 369 -9.98 -4.92 25.20
N GLU A 370 -10.54 -4.54 26.35
CA GLU A 370 -11.85 -3.89 26.42
C GLU A 370 -11.80 -2.47 25.87
N ALA A 371 -12.87 -2.04 25.18
CA ALA A 371 -12.88 -0.74 24.53
C ALA A 371 -12.80 0.45 25.51
N THR A 372 -13.10 0.25 26.79
CA THR A 372 -13.00 1.26 27.86
C THR A 372 -11.56 1.60 28.25
N SER A 373 -10.57 0.77 27.87
CA SER A 373 -9.17 0.97 28.27
C SER A 373 -8.36 1.86 27.32
N PHE A 374 -8.89 2.21 26.14
CA PHE A 374 -8.14 2.98 25.14
C PHE A 374 -8.40 4.49 25.23
N LYS A 375 -7.32 5.28 25.17
CA LYS A 375 -7.41 6.67 24.70
C LYS A 375 -7.45 6.66 23.17
N THR A 376 -8.29 7.49 22.55
CA THR A 376 -8.47 7.55 21.08
C THR A 376 -7.17 7.75 20.31
N THR A 377 -6.17 8.38 20.93
CA THR A 377 -4.82 8.63 20.38
C THR A 377 -3.92 7.39 20.29
N GLU A 378 -4.33 6.25 20.84
CA GLU A 378 -3.53 5.01 20.84
C GLU A 378 -4.00 3.96 19.82
N LEU A 379 -5.16 4.21 19.20
CA LEU A 379 -5.74 3.31 18.21
C LEU A 379 -5.10 3.54 16.83
N ASN A 380 -4.86 2.46 16.11
CA ASN A 380 -4.49 2.57 14.70
C ASN A 380 -5.69 3.03 13.85
N HIS A 381 -5.41 3.40 12.59
CA HIS A 381 -6.41 3.95 11.68
C HIS A 381 -7.64 3.06 11.47
N PHE A 382 -7.44 1.74 11.48
CA PHE A 382 -8.53 0.75 11.37
C PHE A 382 -9.48 0.87 12.55
N ALA A 383 -8.97 0.75 13.78
CA ALA A 383 -9.76 0.82 15.01
C ALA A 383 -10.40 2.19 15.24
N ALA A 384 -9.70 3.27 14.90
CA ALA A 384 -10.21 4.63 15.02
C ALA A 384 -11.43 4.86 14.11
N PHE A 385 -11.38 4.41 12.86
CA PHE A 385 -12.52 4.52 11.94
C PHE A 385 -13.70 3.65 12.40
N GLU A 386 -13.41 2.40 12.75
CA GLU A 386 -14.41 1.45 13.23
C GLU A 386 -15.15 1.95 14.47
N SER A 387 -14.47 2.65 15.38
CA SER A 387 -15.10 3.25 16.57
C SER A 387 -16.18 4.29 16.22
N GLN A 388 -16.16 4.86 15.03
CA GLN A 388 -17.16 5.83 14.56
C GLN A 388 -18.44 5.16 14.04
N LEU A 389 -18.37 3.88 13.63
CA LEU A 389 -19.53 3.19 13.03
C LEU A 389 -20.53 2.70 14.08
N SER A 390 -20.02 2.16 15.19
CA SER A 390 -20.83 1.66 16.30
C SER A 390 -19.97 1.31 17.50
N LYS A 391 -20.59 1.22 18.68
CA LYS A 391 -19.91 0.90 19.94
C LYS A 391 -19.15 -0.43 19.87
N ILE A 392 -17.83 -0.35 20.07
CA ILE A 392 -16.94 -1.51 20.15
C ILE A 392 -16.93 -2.06 21.58
N GLN A 393 -16.86 -3.39 21.72
CA GLN A 393 -16.69 -4.06 23.02
C GLN A 393 -15.24 -4.45 23.25
N TYR A 394 -14.62 -5.07 22.25
CA TYR A 394 -13.25 -5.55 22.37
C TYR A 394 -12.41 -5.22 21.14
N PHE A 395 -11.13 -4.97 21.37
CA PHE A 395 -10.09 -4.88 20.36
C PHE A 395 -9.24 -6.16 20.41
N ILE A 396 -8.90 -6.69 19.23
CA ILE A 396 -7.94 -7.79 19.05
C ILE A 396 -6.62 -7.13 18.65
N CYS A 397 -5.65 -7.15 19.55
CA CYS A 397 -4.34 -6.53 19.36
C CYS A 397 -3.26 -7.60 19.23
N MET A 398 -2.31 -7.38 18.34
CA MET A 398 -1.24 -8.30 18.01
C MET A 398 0.12 -7.60 18.21
N GLU A 399 1.02 -8.26 18.94
CA GLU A 399 2.39 -7.78 19.19
C GLU A 399 3.39 -8.89 18.84
N ILE A 400 4.45 -8.54 18.10
CA ILE A 400 5.52 -9.48 17.74
C ILE A 400 6.83 -8.99 18.37
N ASP A 401 7.45 -9.85 19.16
CA ASP A 401 8.75 -9.58 19.78
C ASP A 401 9.86 -9.69 18.72
N THR A 402 10.08 -8.62 17.95
CA THR A 402 11.26 -8.49 17.10
C THR A 402 12.43 -7.98 17.93
N SER A 403 13.63 -8.51 17.68
CA SER A 403 14.83 -8.32 18.52
C SER A 403 15.21 -6.83 18.74
N GLY A 404 14.73 -6.24 19.84
CA GLY A 404 15.27 -5.01 20.45
C GLY A 404 14.31 -3.82 20.58
N SER A 405 13.17 -3.81 19.89
CA SER A 405 12.14 -2.77 20.07
C SER A 405 10.76 -3.40 20.15
N CYS A 406 10.11 -3.26 21.31
CA CYS A 406 8.68 -3.55 21.44
C CYS A 406 7.93 -2.48 20.64
N GLU A 407 7.56 -2.80 19.40
CA GLU A 407 6.58 -2.00 18.67
C GLU A 407 5.23 -2.16 19.39
N LYS A 408 4.60 -1.03 19.72
CA LYS A 408 3.29 -0.99 20.36
C LYS A 408 2.30 -1.85 19.57
N GLY A 409 1.52 -2.70 20.25
CA GLY A 409 0.61 -3.63 19.59
C GLY A 409 -0.32 -3.00 18.57
N SER A 410 -0.46 -3.69 17.44
CA SER A 410 -1.35 -3.27 16.35
C SER A 410 -2.73 -3.89 16.52
N CYS A 411 -3.78 -3.07 16.49
CA CYS A 411 -5.15 -3.58 16.48
C CYS A 411 -5.48 -4.19 15.10
N VAL A 412 -5.60 -5.52 15.05
CA VAL A 412 -5.87 -6.29 13.83
C VAL A 412 -7.34 -6.64 13.65
N GLY A 413 -8.14 -6.47 14.70
CA GLY A 413 -9.55 -6.81 14.68
C GLY A 413 -10.34 -6.21 15.83
N ILE A 414 -11.66 -6.31 15.73
CA ILE A 414 -12.61 -5.73 16.68
C ILE A 414 -13.82 -6.63 16.85
N ILE A 415 -14.50 -6.50 17.99
CA ILE A 415 -15.72 -7.23 18.31
C ILE A 415 -16.80 -6.29 18.80
N ARG A 416 -18.01 -6.52 18.32
CA ARG A 416 -19.22 -5.78 18.72
C ARG A 416 -20.38 -6.73 18.92
N THR A 417 -21.37 -6.29 19.68
CA THR A 417 -22.69 -6.90 19.66
C THR A 417 -23.76 -5.85 19.39
N ALA A 418 -24.79 -6.26 18.68
CA ALA A 418 -25.97 -5.46 18.43
C ALA A 418 -27.22 -6.25 18.81
N ARG A 419 -28.23 -5.53 19.30
CA ARG A 419 -29.55 -6.07 19.55
C ARG A 419 -30.41 -5.79 18.34
N TYR A 420 -30.96 -6.84 17.76
CA TYR A 420 -31.95 -6.73 16.71
C TYR A 420 -33.26 -7.31 17.24
N GLU A 421 -34.33 -6.51 17.16
CA GLU A 421 -35.69 -7.01 17.29
C GLU A 421 -36.04 -7.79 16.03
N LEU A 422 -35.38 -8.93 15.84
CA LEU A 422 -35.83 -9.96 14.91
C LEU A 422 -37.14 -10.55 15.48
N VAL A 423 -37.83 -11.33 14.65
CA VAL A 423 -39.17 -11.89 14.90
C VAL A 423 -39.28 -12.69 16.23
N SER A 424 -38.17 -12.96 16.93
CA SER A 424 -38.15 -13.26 18.37
C SER A 424 -37.26 -12.29 19.16
N SER A 425 -37.77 -11.78 20.28
CA SER A 425 -37.16 -10.80 21.20
C SER A 425 -35.96 -11.33 22.02
N GLU A 426 -35.30 -12.39 21.57
CA GLU A 426 -34.37 -13.21 22.36
C GLU A 426 -32.96 -13.30 21.74
N LEU A 427 -32.69 -12.70 20.58
CA LEU A 427 -31.41 -12.86 19.87
C LEU A 427 -30.49 -11.64 19.99
N VAL A 428 -29.20 -11.91 20.18
CA VAL A 428 -28.10 -10.94 20.14
C VAL A 428 -27.18 -11.33 18.98
N VAL A 429 -26.74 -10.35 18.18
CA VAL A 429 -25.80 -10.61 17.09
C VAL A 429 -24.40 -10.18 17.51
N VAL A 430 -23.45 -11.09 17.36
CA VAL A 430 -22.01 -10.86 17.54
C VAL A 430 -21.37 -10.61 16.18
N PHE A 431 -20.61 -9.52 16.08
CA PHE A 431 -19.80 -9.18 14.92
C PHE A 431 -18.33 -9.22 15.32
N ALA A 432 -17.49 -9.88 14.53
CA ALA A 432 -16.04 -9.69 14.58
C ALA A 432 -15.53 -9.25 13.22
N SER A 433 -14.67 -8.23 13.17
CA SER A 433 -14.11 -7.71 11.93
C SER A 433 -12.59 -7.75 12.02
N LEU A 434 -11.93 -8.32 11.01
CA LEU A 434 -10.47 -8.45 10.93
C LEU A 434 -9.94 -7.70 9.70
N ASN A 435 -8.79 -7.05 9.86
CA ASN A 435 -8.01 -6.50 8.75
C ASN A 435 -7.00 -7.55 8.25
N LEU A 436 -7.32 -8.21 7.13
CA LEU A 436 -6.50 -9.30 6.60
C LEU A 436 -5.14 -8.83 6.08
N ASP A 437 -5.06 -7.62 5.54
CA ASP A 437 -3.82 -7.04 5.03
C ASP A 437 -2.85 -6.75 6.17
N LEU A 438 -3.33 -6.16 7.27
CA LEU A 438 -2.52 -5.91 8.45
C LEU A 438 -2.03 -7.23 9.08
N LEU A 439 -2.90 -8.26 9.14
CA LEU A 439 -2.49 -9.60 9.57
C LEU A 439 -1.41 -10.19 8.65
N ALA A 440 -1.55 -10.06 7.34
CA ALA A 440 -0.55 -10.50 6.37
C ALA A 440 0.79 -9.78 6.58
N MET A 441 0.75 -8.46 6.80
CA MET A 441 1.95 -7.68 7.06
C MET A 441 2.69 -8.16 8.30
N LEU A 442 1.98 -8.33 9.42
CA LEU A 442 2.57 -8.77 10.68
C LEU A 442 3.12 -10.20 10.59
N ILE A 443 2.34 -11.14 10.04
CA ILE A 443 2.75 -12.56 9.94
C ILE A 443 3.95 -12.72 9.00
N CYS A 444 3.97 -12.02 7.86
CA CYS A 444 5.03 -12.14 6.86
C CYS A 444 6.20 -11.16 7.07
N GLY A 445 6.19 -10.32 8.12
CA GLY A 445 7.26 -9.36 8.38
C GLY A 445 7.39 -8.25 7.32
N ILE A 446 6.26 -7.80 6.78
CA ILE A 446 6.20 -6.69 5.80
C ILE A 446 5.98 -5.39 6.57
N SER A 447 6.96 -4.49 6.52
CA SER A 447 6.95 -3.22 7.27
C SER A 447 6.22 -2.06 6.58
N ASP A 448 5.84 -2.23 5.31
CA ASP A 448 5.16 -1.20 4.51
C ASP A 448 4.06 -1.83 3.65
N TRP A 449 2.82 -1.39 3.84
CA TRP A 449 1.68 -1.95 3.11
C TRP A 449 1.80 -1.80 1.59
N ARG A 450 2.53 -0.79 1.10
CA ARG A 450 2.73 -0.58 -0.34
C ARG A 450 3.50 -1.73 -0.98
N MET A 451 4.34 -2.42 -0.20
CA MET A 451 5.00 -3.64 -0.63
C MET A 451 4.01 -4.81 -0.74
N LEU A 452 3.05 -4.94 0.19
CA LEU A 452 1.97 -5.93 0.09
C LEU A 452 1.13 -5.69 -1.19
N TRP A 453 0.95 -4.43 -1.58
CA TRP A 453 0.15 -4.03 -2.74
C TRP A 453 0.94 -3.86 -4.04
N THR A 454 2.23 -4.20 -4.07
CA THR A 454 3.06 -3.99 -5.28
C THR A 454 2.62 -4.88 -6.45
N SER A 455 2.73 -4.35 -7.67
CA SER A 455 2.55 -5.13 -8.91
C SER A 455 3.80 -5.89 -9.33
N ASP A 456 4.92 -5.66 -8.64
CA ASP A 456 6.18 -6.31 -8.95
C ASP A 456 6.11 -7.81 -8.66
N THR A 457 6.38 -8.62 -9.67
CA THR A 457 6.28 -10.08 -9.59
C THR A 457 7.25 -10.67 -8.57
N ARG A 458 8.36 -9.98 -8.27
CA ARG A 458 9.35 -10.39 -7.25
C ARG A 458 8.75 -10.48 -5.85
N PHE A 459 7.66 -9.76 -5.57
CA PHE A 459 6.91 -9.93 -4.32
C PHE A 459 6.19 -11.28 -4.29
N LEU A 460 5.32 -11.54 -5.27
CA LEU A 460 4.51 -12.76 -5.32
C LEU A 460 5.34 -14.04 -5.50
N CYS A 461 6.49 -13.96 -6.18
CA CYS A 461 7.43 -15.08 -6.31
C CYS A 461 7.95 -15.60 -4.97
N GLN A 462 7.87 -14.81 -3.88
CA GLN A 462 8.27 -15.24 -2.54
C GLN A 462 7.20 -16.08 -1.82
N PHE A 463 5.97 -16.13 -2.33
CA PHE A 463 4.83 -16.87 -1.78
C PHE A 463 4.33 -17.94 -2.76
N PRO A 464 5.18 -18.91 -3.16
CA PRO A 464 4.80 -19.92 -4.15
C PRO A 464 3.60 -20.73 -3.65
N ARG A 465 2.57 -20.85 -4.48
CA ARG A 465 1.33 -21.61 -4.15
C ARG A 465 0.65 -21.14 -2.85
N GLY A 466 0.81 -19.86 -2.49
CA GLY A 466 0.23 -19.28 -1.28
C GLY A 466 0.93 -19.67 0.02
N GLU A 467 2.11 -20.29 -0.02
CA GLU A 467 2.88 -20.60 1.18
C GLU A 467 3.37 -19.31 1.86
N LEU A 468 2.95 -19.09 3.11
CA LEU A 468 3.39 -17.92 3.89
C LEU A 468 4.85 -18.08 4.30
N ARG A 469 5.63 -17.00 4.15
CA ARG A 469 7.04 -16.93 4.51
C ARG A 469 7.38 -15.51 5.00
N LEU A 470 8.53 -15.37 5.66
CA LEU A 470 9.08 -14.04 5.94
C LEU A 470 9.49 -13.38 4.63
N PHE A 471 8.91 -12.22 4.37
CA PHE A 471 9.21 -11.41 3.21
C PHE A 471 10.65 -10.88 3.27
N LYS A 472 11.35 -10.95 2.14
CA LYS A 472 12.68 -10.35 1.96
C LYS A 472 12.55 -9.22 0.95
N SER A 473 12.98 -8.02 1.34
CA SER A 473 12.98 -6.88 0.42
C SER A 473 13.88 -7.14 -0.77
N PHE A 474 13.36 -6.90 -1.97
CA PHE A 474 14.12 -6.90 -3.23
C PHE A 474 14.60 -5.49 -3.63
N SER A 475 14.25 -4.48 -2.85
CA SER A 475 14.73 -3.10 -2.98
C SER A 475 15.41 -2.69 -1.67
N LEU A 476 16.75 -2.72 -1.69
CA LEU A 476 17.59 -2.46 -0.54
C LEU A 476 17.95 -0.98 -0.48
N TYR A 477 17.82 -0.41 0.72
CA TYR A 477 18.24 0.96 1.04
C TYR A 477 17.68 2.02 0.07
N PRO A 478 16.36 2.02 -0.22
CA PRO A 478 15.79 2.96 -1.16
C PRO A 478 16.07 4.41 -0.74
N PRO A 479 16.38 5.31 -1.70
CA PRO A 479 16.70 6.69 -1.39
C PRO A 479 15.50 7.39 -0.74
N SER A 480 15.80 8.25 0.23
CA SER A 480 14.79 9.06 0.95
C SER A 480 15.06 10.54 0.68
N TYR A 481 14.01 11.27 0.32
CA TYR A 481 14.06 12.68 0.00
C TYR A 481 13.08 13.46 0.86
N VAL A 482 13.55 14.51 1.52
CA VAL A 482 12.76 15.30 2.46
C VAL A 482 12.49 16.69 1.88
N HIS A 483 11.22 17.09 1.89
CA HIS A 483 10.80 18.42 1.46
C HIS A 483 9.81 19.03 2.45
N ASP A 484 10.05 20.27 2.83
CA ASP A 484 9.14 21.03 3.68
C ASP A 484 8.20 21.89 2.82
N VAL A 485 6.98 22.10 3.31
CA VAL A 485 5.98 22.99 2.71
C VAL A 485 5.34 23.84 3.80
N SER A 486 5.37 25.16 3.61
CA SER A 486 4.70 26.11 4.49
C SER A 486 3.57 26.81 3.76
N PHE A 487 2.46 27.03 4.45
CA PHE A 487 1.30 27.74 3.91
C PHE A 487 0.43 28.33 5.00
N TRP A 488 -0.32 29.37 4.63
CA TRP A 488 -1.39 29.96 5.42
C TRP A 488 -2.70 29.22 5.18
N VAL A 489 -3.37 28.87 6.27
CA VAL A 489 -4.72 28.27 6.27
C VAL A 489 -5.75 29.40 6.06
N PRO A 490 -6.86 29.15 5.33
CA PRO A 490 -7.95 30.12 5.21
C PRO A 490 -8.47 30.61 6.57
N ASP A 491 -8.84 31.90 6.62
CA ASP A 491 -9.29 32.53 7.85
C ASP A 491 -10.55 31.83 8.42
N GLY A 492 -10.49 31.39 9.68
CA GLY A 492 -11.60 30.71 10.36
C GLY A 492 -11.76 29.22 10.05
N GLU A 493 -10.94 28.64 9.19
CA GLU A 493 -10.99 27.21 8.84
C GLU A 493 -9.88 26.41 9.55
N GLN A 494 -10.15 25.13 9.82
CA GLN A 494 -9.11 24.15 10.17
C GLN A 494 -8.68 23.40 8.93
N LEU A 495 -7.42 23.00 8.87
CA LEU A 495 -6.93 22.15 7.78
C LEU A 495 -7.60 20.78 7.88
N ASP A 496 -8.27 20.35 6.80
CA ASP A 496 -8.67 18.95 6.64
C ASP A 496 -7.40 18.12 6.35
N GLU A 497 -6.82 17.55 7.40
CA GLU A 497 -5.64 16.69 7.34
C GLU A 497 -5.86 15.49 6.41
N VAL A 498 -7.05 14.89 6.43
CA VAL A 498 -7.34 13.73 5.58
C VAL A 498 -7.34 14.14 4.11
N ALA A 499 -7.88 15.31 3.77
CA ALA A 499 -7.82 15.87 2.43
C ALA A 499 -6.37 16.21 2.02
N PHE A 500 -5.58 16.83 2.91
CA PHE A 500 -4.17 17.14 2.67
C PHE A 500 -3.35 15.89 2.35
N HIS A 501 -3.49 14.84 3.17
CA HIS A 501 -2.84 13.55 2.96
C HIS A 501 -3.36 12.84 1.70
N THR A 502 -4.66 12.94 1.38
CA THR A 502 -5.22 12.36 0.15
C THR A 502 -4.62 13.01 -1.10
N ILE A 503 -4.44 14.33 -1.10
CA ILE A 503 -3.78 15.05 -2.20
C ILE A 503 -2.33 14.62 -2.33
N ALA A 504 -1.61 14.47 -1.22
CA ALA A 504 -0.22 14.00 -1.22
C ALA A 504 -0.10 12.58 -1.82
N ARG A 505 -0.99 11.64 -1.43
CA ARG A 505 -1.03 10.28 -2.03
C ARG A 505 -1.27 10.33 -3.53
N GLN A 506 -2.25 11.12 -3.97
CA GLN A 506 -2.61 11.26 -5.39
C GLN A 506 -1.45 11.83 -6.21
N VAL A 507 -0.91 12.98 -5.81
CA VAL A 507 0.16 13.67 -6.56
C VAL A 507 1.46 12.87 -6.60
N SER A 508 1.79 12.21 -5.50
CA SER A 508 3.04 11.46 -5.41
C SER A 508 2.95 10.04 -5.98
N GLY A 509 1.74 9.55 -6.29
CA GLY A 509 1.54 8.14 -6.64
C GLY A 509 1.96 7.20 -5.52
N GLU A 510 1.57 7.50 -4.27
CA GLU A 510 1.94 6.75 -3.05
C GLU A 510 3.44 6.79 -2.67
N MET A 511 4.23 7.74 -3.20
CA MET A 511 5.66 7.86 -2.87
C MET A 511 5.94 8.59 -1.55
N VAL A 512 4.97 9.34 -1.01
CA VAL A 512 5.11 9.95 0.32
C VAL A 512 4.87 8.90 1.40
N VAL A 513 5.82 8.76 2.34
CA VAL A 513 5.80 7.74 3.41
C VAL A 513 5.47 8.31 4.78
N SER A 514 5.75 9.60 4.98
CA SER A 514 5.49 10.34 6.21
C SER A 514 5.15 11.78 5.87
N ILE A 515 4.23 12.35 6.62
CA ILE A 515 3.91 13.78 6.66
C ILE A 515 3.87 14.18 8.14
N GLU A 516 4.71 15.13 8.52
CA GLU A 516 4.86 15.57 9.91
C GLU A 516 4.65 17.09 10.00
N LEU A 517 3.78 17.53 10.89
CA LEU A 517 3.66 18.95 11.23
C LEU A 517 4.88 19.34 12.07
N ILE A 518 5.77 20.16 11.50
CA ILE A 518 7.03 20.57 12.15
C ILE A 518 6.98 21.98 12.75
N ASP A 519 6.05 22.83 12.28
CA ASP A 519 5.86 24.17 12.84
C ASP A 519 4.41 24.65 12.66
N SER A 520 3.90 25.39 13.65
CA SER A 520 2.57 26.01 13.64
C SER A 520 2.68 27.41 14.22
N PHE A 521 2.51 28.41 13.37
CA PHE A 521 2.61 29.82 13.72
C PHE A 521 1.25 30.50 13.61
N GLN A 522 0.92 31.39 14.55
CA GLN A 522 -0.27 32.22 14.49
C GLN A 522 0.13 33.69 14.59
N GLN A 523 -0.31 34.51 13.63
CA GLN A 523 -0.01 35.94 13.60
C GLN A 523 -0.91 36.70 14.59
N SER A 524 -0.31 37.44 15.52
CA SER A 524 -1.03 38.14 16.59
C SER A 524 -2.01 39.21 16.11
N GLU A 525 -1.70 39.89 15.01
CA GLU A 525 -2.46 41.05 14.51
C GLU A 525 -3.68 40.63 13.65
N THR A 526 -3.52 39.57 12.84
CA THR A 526 -4.54 39.13 11.88
C THR A 526 -5.24 37.84 12.29
N GLY A 527 -4.71 37.14 13.29
CA GLY A 527 -5.18 35.80 13.71
C GLY A 527 -4.81 34.68 12.73
N ARG A 528 -4.14 34.98 11.61
CA ARG A 528 -3.82 34.02 10.55
C ARG A 528 -2.93 32.89 11.04
N LYS A 529 -3.28 31.66 10.68
CA LYS A 529 -2.52 30.45 11.03
C LYS A 529 -1.67 30.00 9.85
N SER A 530 -0.36 29.87 10.07
CA SER A 530 0.59 29.25 9.16
C SER A 530 0.98 27.87 9.69
N LEU A 531 1.03 26.88 8.82
CA LEU A 531 1.49 25.53 9.12
C LEU A 531 2.71 25.20 8.26
N CYS A 532 3.64 24.43 8.80
CA CYS A 532 4.77 23.87 8.07
C CYS A 532 4.78 22.35 8.24
N TYR A 533 4.68 21.64 7.12
CA TYR A 533 4.75 20.18 7.09
C TYR A 533 6.04 19.72 6.42
N ARG A 534 6.63 18.66 6.96
CA ARG A 534 7.73 17.92 6.37
C ARG A 534 7.19 16.67 5.70
N LEU A 535 7.46 16.52 4.41
CA LEU A 535 7.10 15.34 3.62
C LEU A 535 8.36 14.53 3.34
N THR A 536 8.29 13.22 3.61
CA THR A 536 9.34 12.26 3.26
C THR A 536 8.88 11.42 2.08
N PHE A 537 9.62 11.48 0.97
CA PHE A 537 9.39 10.73 -0.25
C PHE A 537 10.35 9.54 -0.33
N GLN A 538 9.80 8.34 -0.48
CA GLN A 538 10.56 7.11 -0.62
C GLN A 538 9.67 6.02 -1.24
N SER A 539 10.21 5.28 -2.20
CA SER A 539 9.57 4.08 -2.74
C SER A 539 10.14 2.83 -2.08
N CYS A 540 9.28 1.86 -1.74
CA CYS A 540 9.72 0.58 -1.19
C CYS A 540 10.06 -0.45 -2.28
N ASP A 541 9.63 -0.25 -3.52
CA ASP A 541 9.68 -1.25 -4.61
C ASP A 541 10.18 -0.68 -5.95
N LYS A 542 10.22 0.65 -6.12
CA LYS A 542 10.60 1.31 -7.39
C LYS A 542 11.83 2.20 -7.24
N ALA A 543 12.49 2.46 -8.36
CA ALA A 543 13.50 3.48 -8.44
C ALA A 543 12.83 4.86 -8.34
N LEU A 544 13.22 5.64 -7.33
CA LEU A 544 12.73 7.00 -7.14
C LEU A 544 13.93 7.96 -7.21
N SER A 545 13.93 8.82 -8.22
CA SER A 545 14.98 9.80 -8.43
C SER A 545 14.66 11.13 -7.76
N ARG A 546 15.71 11.93 -7.51
CA ARG A 546 15.57 13.29 -6.98
C ARG A 546 14.74 14.20 -7.90
N GLN A 547 14.85 14.02 -9.23
CA GLN A 547 14.15 14.84 -10.20
C GLN A 547 12.65 14.56 -10.19
N GLU A 548 12.25 13.30 -10.07
CA GLU A 548 10.85 12.89 -9.96
C GLU A 548 10.22 13.45 -8.68
N VAL A 549 10.91 13.34 -7.54
CA VAL A 549 10.43 13.90 -6.27
C VAL A 549 10.26 15.42 -6.35
N ALA A 550 11.22 16.13 -6.97
CA ALA A 550 11.08 17.57 -7.16
C ALA A 550 9.83 17.93 -7.98
N GLY A 551 9.53 17.14 -9.03
CA GLY A 551 8.31 17.28 -9.82
C GLY A 551 7.04 17.04 -9.00
N MET A 552 7.00 15.95 -8.22
CA MET A 552 5.90 15.62 -7.31
C MET A 552 5.66 16.73 -6.29
N GLN A 553 6.73 17.28 -5.69
CA GLN A 553 6.60 18.35 -4.69
C GLN A 553 6.07 19.66 -5.30
N LEU A 554 6.48 20.01 -6.52
CA LEU A 554 5.95 21.17 -7.22
C LEU A 554 4.46 21.01 -7.53
N LEU A 555 4.05 19.83 -8.01
CA LEU A 555 2.65 19.52 -8.27
C LEU A 555 1.83 19.53 -6.97
N PHE A 556 2.41 19.06 -5.86
CA PHE A 556 1.73 19.01 -4.56
C PHE A 556 1.41 20.42 -4.07
N ARG A 557 2.39 21.33 -4.13
CA ARG A 557 2.23 22.75 -3.81
C ARG A 557 1.10 23.41 -4.60
N LYS A 558 0.99 23.09 -5.90
CA LYS A 558 -0.09 23.59 -6.77
C LYS A 558 -1.45 23.02 -6.36
N GLU A 559 -1.54 21.72 -6.10
CA GLU A 559 -2.82 21.07 -5.80
C GLU A 559 -3.36 21.42 -4.41
N ILE A 560 -2.52 21.60 -3.39
CA ILE A 560 -2.99 22.06 -2.07
C ILE A 560 -3.51 23.49 -2.15
N ASN A 561 -2.85 24.39 -2.89
CA ASN A 561 -3.35 25.75 -3.11
C ASN A 561 -4.71 25.73 -3.82
N ARG A 562 -4.85 24.91 -4.87
CA ARG A 562 -6.09 24.82 -5.66
C ARG A 562 -7.25 24.18 -4.90
N ARG A 563 -7.01 23.06 -4.20
CA ARG A 563 -8.08 22.23 -3.60
C ARG A 563 -8.38 22.60 -2.15
N LEU A 564 -7.37 22.99 -1.38
CA LEU A 564 -7.52 23.37 0.03
C LEU A 564 -7.52 24.89 0.23
N ARG A 565 -7.36 25.66 -0.85
CA ARG A 565 -7.38 27.15 -0.82
C ARG A 565 -6.32 27.76 0.10
N VAL A 566 -5.29 26.99 0.45
CA VAL A 566 -4.17 27.47 1.28
C VAL A 566 -3.27 28.40 0.46
N THR A 567 -2.66 29.39 1.12
CA THR A 567 -1.71 30.30 0.45
C THR A 567 -0.27 29.91 0.80
N LEU A 568 0.51 29.46 -0.19
CA LEU A 568 1.90 29.04 0.02
C LEU A 568 2.74 30.20 0.61
N ARG A 569 3.65 29.85 1.53
CA ARG A 569 4.58 30.76 2.20
C ARG A 569 6.02 30.46 1.83
#